data_AF-A0A0C9TWY9-F1
#
_entry.id   AF-A0A0C9TWY9-F1
#
_cell.length_a   1.000
_cell.length_b   1.000
_cell.length_c   1.000
_cell.angle_alpha   90.00
_cell.angle_beta   90.00
_cell.angle_gamma   90.00
#
_symmetry.space_group_name_H-M   'P 1'
#
loop_
_entity.id
_entity.type
_entity.pdbx_description
1 polymer ?
#
loop_
_entity_poly.entity_id
_entity_poly.type
_entity_poly.pdbx_seq_one_letter_code
_entity_poly.pdbx_strand_id
1 'polypeptide(L)'
;MSQSNPPKSIPLRLLTPELSQKLKQHFENVLLDIIQRNRVSRYATESLALHAFRNYTDDPSDNRSAAEVLTERFRNTVPLSYYDAYDPFIRKLFEKPCKQAEVENLLSTGYPSYVTFSSMTTGKSLNITP
;
A
#
# COMPACT_ATOMS: atom_id res chain seq x y z
N MET A 1 50.58 -0.76 1.69
CA MET A 1 49.13 -0.64 1.94
C MET A 1 48.50 0.01 0.71
N SER A 2 47.84 -0.78 -0.13
CA SER A 2 47.20 -0.25 -1.34
C SER A 2 45.88 0.40 -0.93
N GLN A 3 45.82 1.74 -1.03
CA GLN A 3 44.58 2.47 -0.80
C GLN A 3 43.59 2.10 -1.90
N SER A 4 42.50 1.43 -1.53
CA SER A 4 41.34 1.27 -2.40
C SER A 4 40.63 2.61 -2.49
N ASN A 5 40.58 3.19 -3.69
CA ASN A 5 39.76 4.37 -3.93
C ASN A 5 38.30 4.04 -3.58
N PRO A 6 37.58 4.92 -2.86
CA PRO A 6 36.17 4.71 -2.57
C PRO A 6 35.39 4.62 -3.90
N PRO A 7 34.38 3.75 -4.00
CA PRO A 7 33.57 3.65 -5.21
C PRO A 7 32.98 5.03 -5.53
N LYS A 8 33.26 5.49 -6.76
CA LYS A 8 32.81 6.78 -7.27
C LYS A 8 31.29 6.84 -7.11
N SER A 9 30.80 7.68 -6.21
CA SER A 9 29.37 7.87 -6.00
C SER A 9 28.79 8.49 -7.27
N ILE A 10 28.03 7.69 -8.02
CA ILE A 10 27.25 8.20 -9.15
C ILE A 10 26.17 9.09 -8.53
N PRO A 11 26.14 10.40 -8.83
CA PRO A 11 25.06 11.26 -8.35
C PRO A 11 23.73 10.66 -8.81
N LEU A 12 22.76 10.56 -7.90
CA LEU A 12 21.37 10.08 -8.14
C LEU A 12 20.63 10.80 -9.29
N ARG A 13 21.25 11.78 -9.95
CA ARG A 13 20.62 12.65 -10.94
C ARG A 13 20.45 12.06 -12.33
N LEU A 14 21.08 10.92 -12.66
CA LEU A 14 20.88 10.27 -13.96
C LEU A 14 20.84 8.75 -13.76
N LEU A 15 19.66 8.22 -13.42
CA LEU A 15 19.38 6.81 -13.72
C LEU A 15 19.56 6.64 -15.23
N THR A 16 20.25 5.57 -15.65
CA THR A 16 20.25 5.24 -17.08
C THR A 16 18.81 4.93 -17.52
N PRO A 17 18.46 5.12 -18.81
CA PRO A 17 17.12 4.79 -19.31
C PRO A 17 16.70 3.35 -18.96
N GLU A 18 17.63 2.40 -19.04
CA GLU A 18 17.39 0.99 -18.72
C GLU A 18 17.08 0.80 -17.24
N LEU A 19 17.82 1.48 -16.35
CA LEU A 19 17.60 1.39 -14.92
C LEU A 19 16.30 2.07 -14.51
N SER A 20 15.97 3.20 -15.13
CA SER A 20 14.69 3.90 -14.94
C SER A 20 13.51 3.01 -15.36
N GLN A 21 13.62 2.35 -16.51
CA GLN A 21 12.59 1.43 -17.00
C GLN A 21 12.43 0.21 -16.08
N LYS A 22 13.54 -0.42 -15.66
CA LYS A 22 13.51 -1.54 -14.71
C LYS A 22 12.86 -1.13 -13.39
N LEU A 23 13.19 0.05 -12.88
CA LEU A 23 12.61 0.57 -11.66
C LEU A 23 11.10 0.79 -11.80
N LYS A 24 10.66 1.38 -12.92
CA LYS A 24 9.23 1.54 -13.22
C LYS A 24 8.51 0.19 -13.23
N GLN A 25 9.01 -0.78 -13.99
CA GLN A 25 8.42 -2.12 -14.06
C GLN A 25 8.36 -2.81 -12.69
N HIS A 26 9.42 -2.65 -11.89
CA HIS A 26 9.44 -3.19 -10.53
C HIS A 26 8.33 -2.58 -9.66
N PHE A 27 8.14 -1.27 -9.67
CA PHE A 27 7.07 -0.61 -8.93
C PHE A 27 5.67 -1.01 -9.41
N GLU A 28 5.45 -1.14 -10.73
CA GLU A 28 4.18 -1.65 -11.27
C GLU A 28 3.87 -3.06 -10.77
N ASN A 29 4.87 -3.95 -10.78
CA ASN A 29 4.70 -5.33 -10.32
C ASN A 29 4.43 -5.41 -8.82
N VAL A 30 5.13 -4.62 -8.01
CA VAL A 30 4.92 -4.56 -6.56
C VAL A 30 3.53 -4.01 -6.25
N LEU A 31 3.09 -2.95 -6.94
CA LEU A 31 1.75 -2.39 -6.75
C LEU A 31 0.67 -3.43 -7.10
N LEU A 32 0.82 -4.12 -8.23
CA LEU A 32 -0.11 -5.15 -8.65
C LEU A 32 -0.21 -6.28 -7.62
N ASP A 33 0.92 -6.76 -7.12
CA ASP A 33 0.99 -7.81 -6.10
C ASP A 33 0.32 -7.36 -4.79
N ILE A 34 0.55 -6.13 -4.34
CA ILE A 34 -0.11 -5.56 -3.16
C ILE A 34 -1.63 -5.52 -3.35
N ILE A 35 -2.11 -5.02 -4.49
CA ILE A 35 -3.55 -4.95 -4.79
C ILE A 35 -4.15 -6.35 -4.77
N GLN A 36 -3.54 -7.31 -5.48
CA GLN A 36 -4.07 -8.66 -5.62
C GLN A 36 -4.11 -9.42 -4.28
N ARG A 37 -3.05 -9.32 -3.48
CA ARG A 37 -2.98 -9.99 -2.17
C ARG A 37 -3.95 -9.42 -1.15
N ASN A 38 -4.24 -8.12 -1.22
CA ASN A 38 -5.03 -7.43 -0.21
C ASN A 38 -6.47 -7.16 -0.64
N ARG A 39 -6.89 -7.50 -1.87
CA ARG A 39 -8.27 -7.27 -2.35
C ARG A 39 -9.37 -7.91 -1.48
N VAL A 40 -9.01 -8.95 -0.73
CA VAL A 40 -9.91 -9.68 0.18
C VAL A 40 -9.87 -9.15 1.61
N SER A 41 -8.99 -8.19 1.92
CA SER A 41 -8.92 -7.61 3.26
C SER A 41 -10.17 -6.82 3.57
N ARG A 42 -10.52 -6.73 4.85
CA ARG A 42 -11.68 -5.95 5.30
C ARG A 42 -11.53 -4.48 4.94
N TYR A 43 -10.33 -3.92 5.01
CA TYR A 43 -10.09 -2.55 4.55
C TYR A 43 -10.36 -2.40 3.05
N ALA A 44 -9.91 -3.35 2.23
CA ALA A 44 -10.18 -3.32 0.80
C ALA A 44 -11.68 -3.37 0.50
N THR A 45 -12.45 -4.19 1.20
CA THR A 45 -13.88 -4.44 0.94
C THR A 45 -14.83 -3.45 1.61
N GLU A 46 -14.52 -2.98 2.82
CA GLU A 46 -15.42 -2.19 3.67
C GLU A 46 -15.08 -0.70 3.71
N SER A 47 -13.82 -0.29 3.45
CA SER A 47 -13.42 1.12 3.64
C SER A 47 -14.10 2.06 2.63
N LEU A 48 -14.45 3.26 3.11
CA LEU A 48 -14.93 4.33 2.23
C LEU A 48 -13.82 4.85 1.30
N ALA A 49 -12.57 4.85 1.78
CA ALA A 49 -11.40 5.30 1.00
C ALA A 49 -11.23 4.51 -0.30
N LEU A 50 -11.56 3.21 -0.30
CA LEU A 50 -11.43 2.35 -1.48
C LEU A 50 -12.74 2.13 -2.23
N HIS A 51 -13.81 2.85 -1.88
CA HIS A 51 -15.11 2.69 -2.51
C HIS A 51 -15.10 2.95 -4.02
N ALA A 52 -14.44 4.03 -4.46
CA ALA A 52 -14.33 4.37 -5.87
C ALA A 52 -13.52 3.31 -6.64
N PHE A 53 -12.43 2.80 -6.03
CA PHE A 53 -11.60 1.75 -6.62
C PHE A 53 -12.36 0.43 -6.81
N ARG A 54 -13.14 0.01 -5.81
CA ARG A 54 -13.96 -1.21 -5.88
C ARG A 54 -15.03 -1.16 -6.97
N ASN A 55 -15.70 -0.01 -7.09
CA ASN A 55 -16.86 0.16 -7.97
C ASN A 55 -16.49 0.73 -9.34
N TYR A 56 -15.21 0.89 -9.63
CA TYR A 56 -14.76 1.35 -10.93
C TYR A 56 -15.17 0.34 -12.01
N THR A 57 -15.83 0.85 -13.05
CA THR A 57 -16.23 0.06 -14.21
C THR A 57 -15.20 0.30 -15.30
N ASP A 58 -14.54 -0.78 -15.74
CA ASP A 58 -13.59 -0.69 -16.85
C ASP A 58 -14.33 -0.47 -18.16
N ASP A 59 -13.69 0.24 -19.08
CA ASP A 59 -14.17 0.38 -20.44
C ASP A 59 -14.04 -0.98 -21.16
N PRO A 60 -15.14 -1.59 -21.62
CA PRO A 60 -15.08 -2.88 -22.31
C PRO A 60 -14.33 -2.82 -23.66
N SER A 61 -14.06 -1.63 -24.19
CA SER A 61 -13.26 -1.42 -25.39
C SER A 61 -11.76 -1.24 -25.13
N ASP A 62 -11.34 -1.27 -23.87
CA ASP A 62 -9.94 -1.13 -23.48
C ASP A 62 -9.12 -2.38 -23.83
N ASN A 63 -8.17 -2.22 -24.75
CA ASN A 63 -7.29 -3.30 -25.23
C ASN A 63 -6.02 -3.47 -24.39
N ARG A 64 -5.84 -2.71 -23.31
CA ARG A 64 -4.69 -2.84 -22.40
C ARG A 64 -4.79 -4.12 -21.58
N SER A 65 -3.66 -4.56 -21.04
CA SER A 65 -3.65 -5.74 -20.17
C SER A 65 -4.44 -5.46 -18.88
N ALA A 66 -5.07 -6.50 -18.32
CA ALA A 66 -5.81 -6.39 -17.05
C ALA A 66 -4.93 -5.83 -15.90
N ALA A 67 -3.61 -6.08 -15.95
CA ALA A 67 -2.65 -5.52 -15.00
C ALA A 67 -2.51 -3.99 -15.14
N GLU A 68 -2.39 -3.48 -16.37
CA GLU A 68 -2.30 -2.04 -16.64
C GLU A 68 -3.58 -1.31 -16.27
N VAL A 69 -4.74 -1.90 -16.61
CA VAL A 69 -6.05 -1.34 -16.25
C VAL A 69 -6.20 -1.28 -14.72
N LEU A 70 -5.80 -2.34 -14.01
CA LEU A 70 -5.90 -2.38 -12.55
C LEU A 70 -4.96 -1.38 -11.86
N THR A 71 -3.72 -1.21 -12.33
CA THR A 71 -2.79 -0.24 -11.73
C THR A 71 -3.18 1.20 -12.05
N GLU A 72 -3.69 1.48 -13.25
CA GLU A 72 -4.25 2.79 -13.59
C GLU A 72 -5.49 3.09 -12.75
N ARG A 73 -6.42 2.13 -12.66
CA ARG A 73 -7.61 2.25 -11.82
C ARG A 73 -7.23 2.63 -10.39
N PHE A 74 -6.25 1.95 -9.80
CA PHE A 74 -5.75 2.27 -8.46
C PHE A 74 -5.30 3.72 -8.37
N ARG A 75 -4.45 4.17 -9.29
CA ARG A 75 -3.92 5.55 -9.31
C ARG A 75 -5.01 6.61 -9.44
N ASN A 76 -6.06 6.34 -10.21
CA ASN A 76 -7.12 7.30 -10.51
C ASN A 76 -8.21 7.35 -9.43
N THR A 77 -8.35 6.31 -8.61
CA THR A 77 -9.51 6.16 -7.72
C THR A 77 -9.16 6.06 -6.24
N VAL A 78 -7.94 5.65 -5.90
CA VAL A 78 -7.51 5.55 -4.49
C VAL A 78 -6.96 6.91 -4.06
N PRO A 79 -7.64 7.61 -3.13
CA PRO A 79 -7.17 8.89 -2.66
C PRO A 79 -5.94 8.72 -1.76
N LEU A 80 -5.09 9.75 -1.72
CA LEU A 80 -4.12 9.87 -0.64
C LEU A 80 -4.88 9.97 0.69
N SER A 81 -4.52 9.12 1.65
CA SER A 81 -5.20 9.02 2.93
C SER A 81 -4.30 9.40 4.09
N TYR A 82 -4.90 9.94 5.14
CA TYR A 82 -4.26 10.14 6.44
C TYR A 82 -4.68 9.04 7.43
N TYR A 83 -4.08 9.06 8.61
CA TYR A 83 -4.32 8.08 9.68
C TYR A 83 -5.82 7.88 10.00
N ASP A 84 -6.58 8.98 10.01
CA ASP A 84 -8.02 8.97 10.30
C ASP A 84 -8.84 8.06 9.36
N ALA A 85 -8.36 7.82 8.14
CA ALA A 85 -9.07 6.99 7.17
C ALA A 85 -9.05 5.50 7.54
N TYR A 86 -8.01 5.03 8.23
CA TYR A 86 -7.83 3.63 8.60
C TYR A 86 -7.82 3.38 10.12
N ASP A 87 -7.79 4.44 10.94
CA ASP A 87 -7.93 4.38 12.40
C ASP A 87 -9.14 3.55 12.90
N PRO A 88 -10.36 3.63 12.31
CA PRO A 88 -11.47 2.77 12.72
C PRO A 88 -11.20 1.27 12.56
N PHE A 89 -10.34 0.88 11.62
CA PHE A 89 -9.92 -0.51 11.45
C PHE A 89 -8.85 -0.85 12.48
N ILE A 90 -7.85 0.00 12.66
CA ILE A 90 -6.76 -0.20 13.63
C ILE A 90 -7.29 -0.37 15.06
N ARG A 91 -8.29 0.42 15.46
CA ARG A 91 -8.86 0.36 16.82
C ARG A 91 -9.39 -1.01 17.21
N LYS A 92 -9.90 -1.80 16.24
CA LYS A 92 -10.40 -3.17 16.49
C LYS A 92 -9.33 -4.09 17.07
N LEU A 93 -8.05 -3.86 16.77
CA LEU A 93 -6.93 -4.62 17.34
C LEU A 93 -6.78 -4.41 18.85
N PHE A 94 -7.29 -3.29 19.38
CA PHE A 94 -7.14 -2.86 20.77
C PHE A 94 -8.45 -2.89 21.57
N GLU A 95 -9.57 -3.25 20.94
CA GLU A 95 -10.84 -3.45 21.63
C GLU A 95 -10.74 -4.57 22.67
N LYS A 96 -11.50 -4.45 23.76
CA LYS A 96 -11.51 -5.44 24.85
C LYS A 96 -12.95 -5.94 25.06
N PRO A 97 -13.25 -7.22 24.76
CA PRO A 97 -12.34 -8.24 24.22
C PRO A 97 -12.00 -8.02 22.74
N CYS A 98 -10.77 -8.34 22.33
CA CYS A 98 -10.37 -8.35 20.92
C CYS A 98 -10.89 -9.64 20.29
N LYS A 99 -11.86 -9.54 19.39
CA LYS A 99 -12.46 -10.69 18.73
C LYS A 99 -11.64 -11.04 17.50
N GLN A 100 -11.06 -12.24 17.49
CA GLN A 100 -10.21 -12.72 16.40
C GLN A 100 -10.87 -12.60 15.02
N ALA A 101 -12.14 -12.99 14.91
CA ALA A 101 -12.90 -12.89 13.66
C ALA A 101 -13.09 -11.43 13.17
N GLU A 102 -13.01 -10.45 14.07
CA GLU A 102 -13.12 -9.03 13.70
C GLU A 102 -11.78 -8.43 13.24
N VAL A 103 -10.65 -9.06 13.56
CA VAL A 103 -9.30 -8.59 13.19
C VAL A 103 -8.59 -9.47 12.17
N GLU A 104 -9.16 -10.62 11.82
CA GLU A 104 -8.70 -11.44 10.71
C GLU A 104 -8.84 -10.70 9.38
N ASN A 105 -7.79 -10.74 8.57
CA ASN A 105 -7.72 -10.09 7.27
C ASN A 105 -8.01 -8.58 7.33
N LEU A 106 -7.73 -7.90 8.45
CA LEU A 106 -8.24 -6.54 8.71
C LEU A 106 -7.72 -5.50 7.71
N LEU A 107 -6.40 -5.37 7.58
CA LEU A 107 -5.77 -4.45 6.61
C LEU A 107 -5.08 -5.21 5.47
N SER A 108 -4.51 -6.36 5.80
CA SER A 108 -3.90 -7.31 4.87
C SER A 108 -4.39 -8.72 5.18
N THR A 109 -4.19 -9.65 4.26
CA THR A 109 -4.48 -11.08 4.49
C THR A 109 -3.71 -11.60 5.70
N GLY A 110 -4.37 -12.35 6.58
CA GLY A 110 -3.85 -12.88 7.84
C GLY A 110 -4.02 -11.93 9.02
N TYR A 111 -3.04 -11.97 9.94
CA TYR A 111 -2.96 -11.12 11.13
C TYR A 111 -1.64 -10.35 11.11
N PRO A 112 -1.61 -9.11 11.65
CA PRO A 112 -0.34 -8.42 11.84
C PRO A 112 0.51 -9.18 12.87
N SER A 113 1.79 -9.39 12.54
CA SER A 113 2.73 -10.07 13.46
C SER A 113 3.13 -9.17 14.63
N TYR A 114 3.06 -7.86 14.45
CA TYR A 114 3.43 -6.84 15.43
C TYR A 114 2.71 -5.54 15.10
N VAL A 115 2.60 -4.64 16.08
CA VAL A 115 2.00 -3.33 15.90
C VAL A 115 2.90 -2.27 16.55
N THR A 116 3.34 -1.28 15.77
CA THR A 116 4.19 -0.16 16.19
C THR A 116 3.39 1.05 16.63
N PHE A 117 3.96 1.83 17.54
CA PHE A 117 3.55 3.21 17.77
C PHE A 117 4.49 4.15 17.02
N SER A 118 3.92 4.99 16.17
CA SER A 118 4.64 6.10 15.56
C SER A 118 4.85 7.21 16.60
N SER A 119 5.95 7.95 16.47
CA SER A 119 6.16 9.20 17.22
C SER A 119 5.20 10.31 16.78
N MET A 120 4.53 10.14 15.64
CA MET A 120 3.51 11.06 15.14
C MET A 120 2.16 10.77 15.81
N THR A 121 1.48 11.84 16.21
CA THR A 121 0.16 11.79 16.83
C THR A 121 -0.90 12.36 15.88
N THR A 122 -2.08 11.75 15.84
CA THR A 122 -3.27 12.35 15.25
C THR A 122 -4.20 12.76 16.38
N GLY A 123 -4.47 14.07 16.49
CA GLY A 123 -5.12 14.65 17.66
C GLY A 123 -4.28 14.46 18.94
N LYS A 124 -4.82 13.75 19.93
CA LYS A 124 -4.15 13.45 21.22
C LYS A 124 -3.74 11.97 21.36
N SER A 125 -3.76 11.21 20.26
CA SER A 125 -3.48 9.78 20.26
C SER A 125 -2.28 9.46 19.38
N LEU A 126 -1.47 8.49 19.80
CA LEU A 126 -0.36 7.98 18.99
C LEU A 126 -0.90 7.26 17.76
N ASN A 127 -0.26 7.46 16.61
CA ASN A 127 -0.58 6.72 15.41
C ASN A 127 -0.01 5.30 15.51
N ILE A 128 -0.81 4.32 15.12
CA ILE A 128 -0.48 2.91 15.26
C ILE A 128 -0.35 2.27 13.88
N THR A 129 0.79 1.64 13.60
CA THR A 129 1.07 0.99 12.31
C THR A 129 1.30 -0.51 12.52
N PRO A 130 0.44 -1.38 11.96
CA PRO A 130 0.55 -2.84 12.04
C PRO A 130 1.55 -3.43 11.05
#